data_AF-A0A0G0TIM5-F1
#
_entry.id   AF-A0A0G0TIM5-F1
#
_cell.length_a   1.000
_cell.length_b   1.000
_cell.length_c   1.000
_cell.angle_alpha   90.00
_cell.angle_beta   90.00
_cell.angle_gamma   90.00
#
_symmetry.space_group_name_H-M   'P 1'
#
loop_
_entity.id
_entity.type
_entity.pdbx_description
1 polymer ?
#
loop_
_entity_poly.entity_id
_entity_poly.type
_entity_poly.pdbx_seq_one_letter_code
_entity_poly.pdbx_strand_id
1 'polypeptide(L)'
;MDIVQEVEEVKKELLDLILKHLKENKIEAEKAQELARDFLSVLPIKDQLDLLNKLKNLGEKYPEAEKVYLDELQKASDEKRDLALSQMSQLIKQGNIEGAIATAKVLTENQEQI
;
A
#
# COMPACT_ATOMS: atom_id res chain seq x y z
N MET A 1 -5.30 5.03 9.51
CA MET A 1 -5.37 6.41 8.99
C MET A 1 -6.78 6.66 8.44
N ASP A 2 -7.14 7.90 8.15
CA ASP A 2 -8.36 8.19 7.36
C ASP A 2 -8.09 7.77 5.91
N ILE A 3 -8.94 6.91 5.33
CA ILE A 3 -8.82 6.42 3.95
C ILE A 3 -8.74 7.57 2.94
N VAL A 4 -9.37 8.72 3.25
CA VAL A 4 -9.31 9.91 2.41
C VAL A 4 -7.90 10.48 2.36
N GLN A 5 -7.19 10.49 3.49
CA GLN A 5 -5.82 10.97 3.56
C GLN A 5 -4.87 10.04 2.81
N GLU A 6 -5.02 8.73 2.98
CA GLU A 6 -4.21 7.72 2.30
C GLU A 6 -4.34 7.84 0.78
N VAL A 7 -5.56 8.01 0.26
CA VAL A 7 -5.80 8.23 -1.17
C VAL A 7 -5.12 9.51 -1.69
N GLU A 8 -5.09 10.58 -0.89
CA GLU A 8 -4.39 11.82 -1.26
C GLU A 8 -2.87 11.67 -1.25
N GLU A 9 -2.33 10.84 -0.36
CA GLU A 9 -0.91 10.51 -0.32
C GLU A 9 -0.51 9.67 -1.54
N VAL A 10 -1.27 8.62 -1.87
CA VAL A 10 -1.06 7.81 -3.09
C VAL A 10 -1.12 8.66 -4.35
N LYS A 11 -2.09 9.58 -4.45
CA LYS A 11 -2.19 10.52 -5.57
C LYS A 11 -0.90 11.33 -5.76
N LYS A 12 -0.34 11.85 -4.67
CA LYS A 12 0.90 12.62 -4.70
C LYS A 12 2.08 11.76 -5.13
N GLU A 13 2.21 10.56 -4.55
CA GLU A 13 3.31 9.64 -4.87
C GLU A 13 3.29 9.22 -6.35
N LEU A 14 2.12 8.86 -6.89
CA LEU A 14 1.99 8.52 -8.30
C LEU A 14 2.31 9.71 -9.21
N LEU A 15 1.82 10.91 -8.86
CA LEU A 15 2.13 12.12 -9.61
C LEU A 15 3.62 12.44 -9.60
N ASP A 16 4.28 12.33 -8.45
CA ASP A 16 5.71 12.59 -8.31
C ASP A 16 6.54 11.60 -9.13
N LEU A 17 6.15 10.32 -9.18
CA LEU A 17 6.78 9.34 -10.05
C LEU A 17 6.62 9.68 -11.53
N ILE A 18 5.41 10.05 -11.95
CA ILE A 18 5.14 10.48 -13.33
C ILE A 18 6.01 11.69 -13.68
N LEU A 19 6.06 12.71 -12.82
CA LEU A 19 6.86 13.91 -13.03
C LEU A 19 8.35 13.60 -13.09
N LYS A 20 8.83 12.70 -12.23
CA LYS A 20 10.23 12.23 -12.26
C LYS A 20 10.54 11.53 -13.57
N HIS A 21 9.70 10.59 -14.00
CA HIS A 21 9.92 9.86 -15.25
C HIS A 21 9.82 10.78 -16.47
N LEU A 22 8.94 11.78 -16.46
CA LEU A 22 8.86 12.79 -17.52
C LEU A 22 10.16 13.61 -17.60
N LYS A 23 10.68 14.08 -16.45
CA LYS A 23 11.96 14.80 -16.39
C LYS A 23 13.14 13.96 -16.87
N GLU A 24 13.08 12.65 -16.64
CA GLU A 24 14.10 11.68 -17.07
C GLU A 24 13.86 11.14 -18.50
N ASN A 25 12.83 11.60 -19.22
CA ASN A 25 12.38 11.09 -20.52
C ASN A 25 12.12 9.56 -20.53
N LYS A 26 11.70 8.99 -19.40
CA LYS A 26 11.37 7.57 -19.23
C LYS A 26 9.89 7.26 -19.49
N ILE A 27 9.06 8.28 -19.59
CA ILE A 27 7.65 8.18 -19.97
C ILE A 27 7.34 9.30 -20.96
N GLU A 28 6.55 8.99 -21.98
CA GLU A 28 6.05 9.99 -22.93
C GLU A 28 4.91 10.80 -22.32
N ALA A 29 4.78 12.07 -22.71
CA ALA A 29 3.73 12.95 -22.17
C ALA A 29 2.31 12.42 -22.40
N GLU A 30 2.05 11.82 -23.56
CA GLU A 30 0.76 11.19 -23.87
C GLU A 30 0.48 10.01 -22.93
N LYS A 31 1.45 9.12 -22.74
CA LYS A 31 1.33 7.98 -21.81
C LYS A 31 1.14 8.42 -20.36
N ALA A 32 1.79 9.50 -19.94
CA ALA A 32 1.58 10.09 -18.62
C ALA A 32 0.16 10.64 -18.42
N GLN A 33 -0.40 11.28 -19.46
CA GLN A 33 -1.79 11.75 -19.44
C GLN A 33 -2.80 10.60 -19.42
N GLU A 34 -2.54 9.54 -20.18
CA GLU A 34 -3.36 8.32 -20.17
C GLU A 34 -3.34 7.65 -18.79
N LEU A 35 -2.17 7.49 -18.17
CA LEU A 35 -2.05 6.96 -16.82
C LEU A 35 -2.85 7.79 -15.81
N ALA A 36 -2.74 9.12 -15.86
CA ALA A 36 -3.50 10.00 -14.97
C ALA A 36 -5.02 9.85 -15.18
N ARG A 37 -5.47 9.74 -16.43
CA ARG A 37 -6.89 9.51 -16.75
C ARG A 37 -7.38 8.16 -16.25
N ASP A 38 -6.62 7.10 -16.49
CA ASP A 38 -6.97 5.74 -16.09
C ASP A 38 -7.00 5.65 -14.55
N PHE A 39 -6.07 6.29 -13.86
CA PHE A 39 -6.08 6.38 -12.40
C PHE A 39 -7.30 7.14 -11.85
N LEU A 40 -7.66 8.28 -12.45
CA LEU A 40 -8.86 9.01 -12.03
C LEU A 40 -10.15 8.21 -12.26
N SER A 41 -10.17 7.33 -13.26
CA SER A 41 -11.34 6.50 -13.56
C SER A 41 -11.61 5.41 -12.52
N VAL A 42 -10.60 5.01 -11.73
CA VAL A 42 -10.76 3.99 -10.69
C VAL A 42 -11.20 4.57 -9.34
N LEU A 43 -11.33 5.89 -9.23
CA LEU A 43 -11.90 6.56 -8.05
C LEU A 43 -13.44 6.50 -8.07
N PRO A 44 -14.12 6.50 -6.90
CA PRO A 44 -13.56 6.58 -5.54
C PRO A 44 -13.04 5.24 -5.02
N ILE A 45 -12.13 5.31 -4.05
CA ILE A 45 -11.57 4.16 -3.34
C ILE A 45 -12.35 3.96 -2.04
N LYS A 46 -12.75 2.71 -1.77
CA LYS A 46 -13.60 2.37 -0.62
C LYS A 46 -12.79 2.04 0.63
N ASP A 47 -11.71 1.29 0.46
CA ASP A 47 -10.84 0.79 1.51
C ASP A 47 -9.44 0.48 0.96
N GLN A 48 -8.51 0.12 1.85
CA GLN A 48 -7.11 -0.17 1.51
C GLN A 48 -6.98 -1.37 0.55
N LEU A 49 -7.87 -2.37 0.65
CA LEU A 49 -7.84 -3.53 -0.26
C LEU A 49 -8.31 -3.13 -1.67
N ASP A 50 -9.34 -2.31 -1.76
CA ASP A 50 -9.82 -1.71 -3.01
C ASP A 50 -8.73 -0.85 -3.67
N LEU A 51 -8.01 -0.05 -2.88
CA LEU A 51 -6.84 0.72 -3.33
C LEU A 51 -5.77 -0.20 -3.95
N LEU A 52 -5.32 -1.20 -3.19
CA LEU A 52 -4.27 -2.12 -3.64
C LEU A 52 -4.67 -2.88 -4.91
N ASN A 53 -5.92 -3.37 -4.99
CA ASN A 53 -6.41 -4.05 -6.18
C ASN A 53 -6.44 -3.13 -7.41
N LYS A 54 -6.89 -1.88 -7.23
CA LYS A 54 -6.93 -0.90 -8.33
C LYS A 54 -5.55 -0.50 -8.80
N LEU A 55 -4.60 -0.27 -7.88
CA LEU A 55 -3.21 0.01 -8.21
C LEU A 55 -2.53 -1.17 -8.90
N LYS A 56 -2.78 -2.41 -8.44
CA LYS A 56 -2.29 -3.62 -9.08
C LYS A 56 -2.74 -3.72 -10.54
N ASN A 57 -4.04 -3.54 -10.78
CA ASN A 57 -4.59 -3.60 -12.14
C ASN A 57 -4.02 -2.49 -13.03
N LEU A 58 -3.80 -1.30 -12.48
CA LEU A 58 -3.19 -0.20 -13.20
C LEU A 58 -1.70 -0.48 -13.51
N GLY A 59 -1.01 -1.15 -12.58
CA GLY A 59 0.38 -1.57 -12.69
C GLY A 59 0.65 -2.51 -13.88
N GLU A 60 -0.33 -3.33 -14.27
CA GLU A 60 -0.21 -4.21 -15.45
C GLU A 60 0.07 -3.44 -16.75
N LYS A 61 -0.40 -2.20 -16.84
CA LYS A 61 -0.24 -1.32 -18.01
C LYS A 61 0.85 -0.25 -17.80
N TYR A 62 1.08 0.15 -16.56
CA TYR A 62 1.93 1.29 -16.21
C TYR A 62 2.93 0.94 -15.08
N PRO A 63 4.24 0.83 -15.39
CA PRO A 63 5.27 0.55 -14.38
C PRO A 63 5.29 1.54 -13.21
N GLU A 64 4.90 2.79 -13.45
CA GLU A 64 4.76 3.80 -12.41
C GLU A 64 3.73 3.41 -11.36
N ALA A 65 2.59 2.87 -11.79
CA ALA A 65 1.52 2.44 -10.89
C ALA A 65 1.88 1.12 -10.18
N GLU A 66 2.60 0.22 -10.85
CA GLU A 66 3.12 -1.01 -10.23
C GLU A 66 4.06 -0.68 -9.07
N LYS A 67 4.93 0.32 -9.24
CA LYS A 67 5.83 0.75 -8.17
C LYS A 67 5.06 1.26 -6.96
N VAL A 68 4.07 2.15 -7.17
CA VAL A 68 3.22 2.64 -6.07
C VAL A 68 2.45 1.50 -5.42
N TYR A 69 1.94 0.53 -6.19
CA TYR A 69 1.30 -0.65 -5.65
C TYR A 69 2.22 -1.43 -4.69
N LEU A 70 3.47 -1.66 -5.06
CA LEU A 70 4.43 -2.39 -4.22
C LEU A 70 4.77 -1.61 -2.94
N ASP A 71 4.95 -0.29 -3.06
CA ASP A 71 5.23 0.57 -1.90
C ASP A 71 4.04 0.58 -0.92
N GLU A 72 2.81 0.70 -1.41
CA GLU A 72 1.58 0.62 -0.59
C GLU A 72 1.35 -0.77 0.00
N LEU A 73 1.65 -1.83 -0.76
CA LEU A 73 1.56 -3.20 -0.25
C LEU A 73 2.52 -3.42 0.93
N GLN A 74 3.73 -2.87 0.82
CA GLN A 74 4.72 -2.91 1.90
C GLN A 74 4.24 -2.13 3.13
N LYS A 75 3.72 -0.90 2.96
CA LYS A 75 3.15 -0.10 4.05
C LYS A 75 2.03 -0.85 4.77
N ALA A 76 1.09 -1.45 4.03
CA ALA A 76 0.00 -2.23 4.61
C ALA A 76 0.49 -3.47 5.39
N SER A 77 1.60 -4.09 4.95
CA SER A 77 2.24 -5.19 5.67
C SER A 77 2.87 -4.72 6.98
N ASP A 78 3.58 -3.58 6.93
CA ASP A 78 4.23 -2.99 8.10
C ASP A 78 3.20 -2.51 9.14
N GLU A 79 2.09 -1.92 8.72
CA GLU A 79 0.98 -1.54 9.61
C GLU A 79 0.39 -2.75 10.34
N LYS A 80 0.18 -3.88 9.63
CA LYS A 80 -0.30 -5.13 10.24
C LYS A 80 0.70 -5.67 11.26
N ARG A 81 1.99 -5.59 10.94
CA ARG A 81 3.07 -6.00 11.85
C ARG A 81 3.08 -5.15 13.11
N ASP A 82 3.00 -3.83 12.99
CA ASP A 82 3.01 -2.92 14.12
C ASP A 82 1.77 -3.07 15.01
N LEU A 83 0.60 -3.33 14.40
CA LEU A 83 -0.62 -3.66 15.13
C LEU A 83 -0.47 -4.96 15.93
N ALA A 84 0.08 -6.01 15.32
CA ALA A 84 0.31 -7.29 15.99
C ALA A 84 1.28 -7.14 17.18
N LEU A 85 2.39 -6.40 16.99
CA LEU A 85 3.35 -6.11 18.06
C LEU A 85 2.72 -5.31 19.20
N SER A 86 1.86 -4.34 18.86
CA SER A 86 1.12 -3.55 19.86
C SER A 86 0.15 -4.42 20.66
N GLN A 87 -0.58 -5.32 20.01
CA GLN A 87 -1.46 -6.29 20.66
C GLN A 87 -0.69 -7.24 21.58
N MET A 88 0.46 -7.77 21.11
CA MET A 88 1.35 -8.59 21.94
C MET A 88 1.81 -7.83 23.19
N SER A 89 2.23 -6.57 23.05
CA SER A 89 2.66 -5.74 24.18
C SER A 89 1.54 -5.56 25.21
N GLN A 90 0.30 -5.34 24.76
CA GLN A 90 -0.85 -5.24 25.65
C GLN A 90 -1.15 -6.55 26.38
N LEU A 91 -1.13 -7.68 25.67
CA LEU A 91 -1.37 -9.00 26.24
C LEU A 91 -0.32 -9.36 27.31
N ILE A 92 0.95 -9.04 27.08
CA ILE A 92 2.03 -9.21 28.07
C ILE A 92 1.77 -8.36 29.31
N LYS A 93 1.41 -7.07 29.13
CA LYS A 93 1.09 -6.17 30.26
C LYS A 93 -0.10 -6.64 31.09
N GLN A 94 -1.03 -7.35 30.48
CA GLN A 94 -2.20 -7.93 31.15
C GLN A 94 -1.91 -9.29 31.80
N GLY A 95 -0.68 -9.83 31.66
CA GLY A 95 -0.32 -11.17 32.13
C GLY A 95 -0.86 -12.31 31.26
N ASN A 96 -1.47 -12.01 30.11
CA ASN A 96 -1.96 -13.01 29.17
C ASN A 96 -0.85 -13.44 28.19
N ILE A 97 0.07 -14.25 28.70
CA ILE A 97 1.25 -14.71 27.95
C ILE A 97 0.86 -15.67 26.82
N GLU A 98 -0.13 -16.53 27.03
CA GLU A 98 -0.62 -17.47 26.01
C GLU A 98 -1.19 -16.73 24.78
N GLY A 99 -1.98 -15.69 25.02
CA GLY A 99 -2.47 -14.82 23.94
C GLY A 99 -1.35 -14.11 23.19
N ALA A 100 -0.33 -13.62 23.90
CA ALA A 100 0.82 -12.97 23.27
C ALA A 100 1.62 -13.93 22.38
N ILE A 101 1.78 -15.19 22.80
CA ILE A 101 2.45 -16.24 22.00
C ILE A 101 1.63 -16.59 20.75
N ALA A 102 0.29 -16.67 20.88
CA ALA A 102 -0.58 -16.94 19.74
C ALA A 102 -0.48 -15.83 18.67
N THR A 103 -0.51 -14.55 19.08
CA THR A 103 -0.32 -13.41 18.17
C THR A 103 1.08 -13.42 17.52
N ALA A 104 2.12 -13.78 18.27
CA ALA A 104 3.48 -13.90 17.74
C ALA A 104 3.57 -14.95 16.64
N LYS A 105 2.91 -16.10 16.85
CA LYS A 105 2.92 -17.22 15.92
C LYS A 105 2.29 -16.84 14.57
N VAL A 106 1.14 -16.17 14.61
CA VAL A 106 0.46 -15.64 13.42
C VAL A 106 1.34 -14.62 12.68
N LEU A 107 2.12 -13.79 13.39
CA LEU A 107 3.01 -12.83 12.76
C LEU A 107 4.16 -13.53 12.00
N THR A 108 4.76 -14.57 12.59
CA THR A 108 5.81 -15.38 11.94
C THR A 108 5.30 -16.18 10.74
N GLU A 109 4.11 -16.78 10.81
CA GLU A 109 3.54 -17.56 9.70
C GLU A 109 3.20 -16.68 8.48
N ASN A 110 2.79 -15.41 8.70
CA ASN A 110 2.54 -14.45 7.63
C ASN A 110 3.83 -13.91 6.96
N GLN A 111 5.00 -14.05 7.61
CA GLN A 111 6.29 -13.65 7.02
C GLN A 111 6.86 -14.70 6.06
N GLU A 112 6.38 -15.95 6.13
CA GLU A 112 6.84 -17.05 5.27
C GLU A 112 6.03 -17.19 3.96
N GLN A 113 5.01 -16.36 3.76
CA GLN A 113 4.09 -16.42 2.60
C GLN A 113 4.25 -15.26 1.59
N ILE A 114 5.27 -14.40 1.77
CA ILE A 114 5.62 -13.30 0.86
C ILE A 114 6.83 -13.69 0.01
#